data_AF-A0A7R7WB88-F1
#
_entry.id   AF-A0A7R7WB88-F1
#
_cell.length_a   1.000
_cell.length_b   1.000
_cell.length_c   1.000
_cell.angle_alpha   90.00
_cell.angle_beta   90.00
_cell.angle_gamma   90.00
#
_symmetry.space_group_name_H-M   'P 1'
#
loop_
_entity.id
_entity.type
_entity.pdbx_description
1 polymer ?
#
loop_
_entity_poly.entity_id
_entity_poly.type
_entity_poly.pdbx_seq_one_letter_code
_entity_poly.pdbx_strand_id
1 'polypeptide(L)'
;MSFATATTWGFNFIVSLTWLPLRDAFSPQGAFGWYAAWNVFGWIFCYFCLPETKALSLEELDQVFSVPTRKHVNHYAGMLPWYIRKYILRGDVPPQKQLYNYE
;
A
#
# COMPACT_ATOMS: atom_id res chain seq x y z
N MET A 1 -12.79 14.76 2.95
CA MET A 1 -12.77 14.27 4.34
C MET A 1 -14.00 13.44 4.68
N SER A 2 -15.22 13.96 4.55
CA SER A 2 -16.44 13.25 5.01
C SER A 2 -16.66 11.87 4.39
N PHE A 3 -16.38 11.68 3.09
CA PHE A 3 -16.48 10.39 2.42
C PHE A 3 -15.51 9.35 3.01
N ALA A 4 -14.22 9.71 3.16
CA ALA A 4 -13.21 8.83 3.75
C ALA A 4 -13.57 8.44 5.20
N THR A 5 -14.09 9.39 5.98
CA THR A 5 -14.58 9.12 7.34
C THR A 5 -15.77 8.16 7.31
N ALA A 6 -16.79 8.41 6.47
CA ALA A 6 -17.95 7.54 6.35
C ALA A 6 -17.58 6.11 5.93
N THR A 7 -16.67 5.95 4.97
CA THR A 7 -16.15 4.64 4.56
C THR A 7 -15.43 3.94 5.71
N THR A 8 -14.56 4.64 6.43
CA THR A 8 -13.83 4.08 7.59
C THR A 8 -14.79 3.56 8.66
N TRP A 9 -15.76 4.38 9.06
CA TRP A 9 -16.75 3.99 10.07
C TRP A 9 -17.70 2.90 9.57
N GLY A 10 -18.08 2.93 8.29
CA GLY A 10 -18.90 1.88 7.67
C GLY A 10 -18.21 0.52 7.71
N PHE A 11 -16.92 0.45 7.34
CA PHE A 11 -16.16 -0.80 7.42
C PHE A 11 -15.89 -1.22 8.87
N ASN A 12 -15.67 -0.27 9.78
CA ASN A 12 -15.52 -0.58 11.21
C ASN A 12 -16.78 -1.26 11.78
N PHE A 13 -17.97 -0.79 11.39
CA PHE A 13 -19.24 -1.42 11.74
C PHE A 13 -19.36 -2.85 11.20
N ILE A 14 -18.99 -3.07 9.92
CA ILE A 14 -19.00 -4.40 9.30
C ILE A 14 -18.05 -5.36 10.04
N VAL A 15 -16.83 -4.91 10.37
CA VAL A 15 -15.85 -5.72 11.11
C VAL A 15 -16.39 -6.07 12.50
N SER A 16 -17.03 -5.13 13.17
CA SER A 16 -17.61 -5.35 14.50
C SER A 16 -18.73 -6.40 14.49
N LEU A 17 -19.60 -6.38 13.46
CA LEU A 17 -20.65 -7.39 13.29
C LEU A 17 -20.11 -8.77 12.90
N THR A 18 -19.06 -8.80 12.06
CA THR A 18 -18.50 -10.05 11.50
C THR A 18 -17.52 -10.74 12.44
N TRP A 19 -17.03 -10.07 13.48
CA TRP A 19 -16.06 -10.64 14.42
C TRP A 19 -16.57 -11.89 15.14
N LEU A 20 -17.79 -11.86 15.70
CA LEU A 20 -18.34 -13.00 16.43
C LEU A 20 -18.55 -14.22 15.50
N PRO A 21 -19.23 -14.10 14.34
CA PRO A 21 -19.36 -15.20 13.39
C PRO A 21 -18.01 -15.75 12.89
N LEU A 22 -17.03 -14.86 12.64
CA LEU A 22 -15.72 -15.26 12.14
C LEU A 22 -14.94 -16.05 13.20
N ARG A 23 -15.00 -15.61 14.47
CA ARG A 23 -14.38 -16.32 15.60
C ARG A 23 -14.98 -17.70 15.79
N ASP A 24 -16.30 -17.83 15.69
CA ASP A 24 -17.00 -19.10 15.89
C ASP A 24 -16.73 -20.08 14.74
N ALA A 25 -16.61 -19.59 13.51
CA ALA A 25 -16.37 -20.43 12.33
C ALA A 25 -14.90 -20.86 12.15
N PHE A 26 -13.94 -19.97 12.40
CA PHE A 26 -12.52 -20.18 12.03
C PHE A 26 -11.59 -20.45 13.21
N SER A 27 -12.11 -20.49 14.43
CA SER A 27 -11.33 -20.37 15.68
C SER A 27 -10.61 -19.02 15.80
N PRO A 28 -10.13 -18.64 17.01
CA PRO A 28 -9.40 -17.39 17.20
C PRO A 28 -8.17 -17.28 16.29
N GLN A 29 -7.44 -18.38 16.06
CA GLN A 29 -6.21 -18.34 15.24
C GLN A 29 -6.54 -18.07 13.77
N GLY A 30 -7.59 -18.69 13.23
CA GLY A 30 -8.01 -18.47 11.85
C GLY A 30 -8.59 -17.07 11.63
N ALA A 31 -9.33 -16.52 12.61
CA ALA A 31 -9.85 -15.16 12.56
C ALA A 31 -8.72 -14.12 12.48
N PHE A 32 -7.67 -14.24 13.30
CA PHE A 32 -6.50 -13.36 13.20
C PHE A 32 -5.76 -13.53 11.87
N GLY A 33 -5.64 -14.76 11.36
CA GLY A 33 -5.05 -15.04 10.05
C GLY A 33 -5.80 -14.36 8.89
N TRP A 34 -7.13 -14.31 8.96
CA TRP A 34 -7.96 -13.61 7.98
C TRP A 34 -7.66 -12.11 7.93
N TYR A 35 -7.60 -11.45 9.10
CA TYR A 35 -7.23 -10.03 9.14
C TYR A 35 -5.77 -9.80 8.73
N ALA A 36 -4.86 -10.72 9.05
CA ALA A 36 -3.47 -10.63 8.59
C ALA A 36 -3.38 -10.66 7.05
N ALA A 37 -4.15 -11.51 6.38
CA ALA A 37 -4.22 -11.55 4.91
C ALA A 37 -4.71 -10.21 4.33
N TRP A 38 -5.74 -9.60 4.92
CA TRP A 38 -6.22 -8.27 4.51
C TRP A 38 -5.17 -7.17 4.74
N ASN A 39 -4.38 -7.25 5.81
CA ASN A 39 -3.27 -6.32 6.03
C ASN A 39 -2.19 -6.46 4.95
N VAL A 40 -1.83 -7.70 4.57
CA VAL A 40 -0.87 -7.96 3.48
C VAL A 40 -1.40 -7.43 2.16
N PHE A 41 -2.69 -7.66 1.86
CA PHE A 41 -3.32 -7.09 0.67
C PHE A 41 -3.28 -5.56 0.66
N GLY A 42 -3.63 -4.93 1.79
CA GLY A 42 -3.56 -3.47 1.95
C GLY A 42 -2.14 -2.93 1.78
N TRP A 43 -1.14 -3.63 2.32
CA TRP A 43 0.27 -3.29 2.14
C TRP A 43 0.71 -3.34 0.68
N ILE A 44 0.36 -4.41 -0.05
CA ILE A 44 0.64 -4.54 -1.49
C ILE A 44 -0.04 -3.41 -2.26
N PHE A 45 -1.32 -3.16 -1.97
CA PHE A 45 -2.08 -2.11 -2.65
C PHE A 45 -1.47 -0.73 -2.40
N CYS A 46 -1.14 -0.39 -1.16
CA CYS A 46 -0.49 0.89 -0.84
C CYS A 46 0.85 1.01 -1.57
N TYR A 47 1.68 -0.03 -1.58
CA TYR A 47 2.99 0.01 -2.23
C TYR A 47 2.90 0.27 -3.74
N PHE A 48 1.92 -0.33 -4.45
CA PHE A 48 1.82 -0.17 -5.91
C PHE A 48 0.94 1.01 -6.36
N CYS A 49 -0.16 1.26 -5.66
CA CYS A 49 -1.20 2.18 -6.11
C CYS A 49 -1.15 3.54 -5.42
N LEU A 50 -0.48 3.67 -4.27
CA LEU A 50 -0.40 4.92 -3.53
C LEU A 50 0.92 5.64 -3.87
N PRO A 51 0.88 6.76 -4.61
CA PRO A 51 2.07 7.57 -4.80
C PRO A 51 2.42 8.29 -3.49
N GLU A 52 3.71 8.50 -3.25
CA GLU A 52 4.21 9.21 -2.08
C GLU A 52 3.80 10.69 -2.19
N THR A 53 3.00 11.17 -1.23
CA THR A 53 2.50 12.57 -1.18
C THR A 53 3.15 13.40 -0.06
N LYS A 54 4.12 12.82 0.66
CA LYS A 54 4.75 13.46 1.82
C LYS A 54 5.64 14.62 1.40
N ALA A 55 5.49 15.76 2.08
CA ALA A 55 6.33 16.96 1.92
C ALA A 55 6.31 17.61 0.52
N LEU A 56 5.27 17.35 -0.27
CA LEU A 56 5.04 17.98 -1.58
C LEU A 56 4.11 19.19 -1.45
N SER A 57 4.42 20.25 -2.18
CA SER A 57 3.49 21.36 -2.40
C SER A 57 2.28 20.90 -3.23
N LEU A 58 1.18 21.65 -3.20
CA LEU A 58 -0.02 21.32 -3.97
C LEU A 58 0.25 21.26 -5.50
N GLU A 59 1.21 22.04 -5.99
CA GLU A 59 1.59 22.07 -7.41
C GLU A 59 2.35 20.80 -7.81
N GLU A 60 3.30 20.35 -6.98
CA GLU A 60 4.02 19.09 -7.20
C GLU A 60 3.09 17.86 -7.03
N LEU A 61 2.06 17.99 -6.20
CA LEU A 61 1.07 16.93 -5.97
C LEU A 61 0.22 16.67 -7.23
N ASP A 62 -0.13 17.71 -7.98
CA ASP A 62 -0.82 17.57 -9.26
C ASP A 62 0.06 16.87 -10.31
N GLN A 63 1.37 17.16 -10.32
CA GLN A 63 2.33 16.43 -11.15
C GLN A 63 2.40 14.95 -10.79
N VAL A 64 2.38 14.62 -9.49
CA VAL A 64 2.38 13.23 -9.02
C VAL A 64 1.15 12.46 -9.49
N PHE A 65 -0.03 13.09 -9.42
CA PHE A 65 -1.29 12.50 -9.87
C PHE A 65 -1.48 12.51 -11.39
N SER A 66 -0.77 13.36 -12.13
CA SER A 66 -0.78 13.37 -13.60
C SER A 66 -0.18 12.11 -14.22
N VAL A 67 0.68 11.39 -13.47
CA VAL A 67 1.32 10.16 -13.93
C VAL A 67 0.32 9.00 -13.85
N PRO A 68 0.07 8.28 -14.96
CA PRO A 68 -0.81 7.12 -14.94
C PRO A 68 -0.34 6.07 -13.92
N THR A 69 -1.26 5.57 -13.09
CA THR A 69 -0.98 4.53 -12.08
C THR A 69 -0.26 3.32 -12.67
N ARG A 70 -0.51 2.98 -13.94
CA ARG A 70 0.19 1.89 -14.65
C ARG A 70 1.70 2.10 -14.78
N LYS A 71 2.16 3.35 -14.96
CA LYS A 71 3.60 3.67 -14.99
C LYS A 71 4.22 3.58 -13.60
N HIS A 72 3.49 4.03 -12.57
CA HIS A 72 3.88 3.89 -11.17
C HIS A 72 4.04 2.40 -10.82
N VAL A 73 3.01 1.58 -11.05
CA VAL A 73 3.04 0.13 -10.77
C VAL A 73 4.21 -0.55 -11.48
N ASN A 74 4.40 -0.30 -12.78
CA ASN A 74 5.50 -0.92 -13.53
C ASN A 74 6.88 -0.51 -13.00
N HIS A 75 7.04 0.72 -12.53
CA HIS A 75 8.30 1.17 -11.93
C HIS A 75 8.57 0.47 -10.59
N TYR A 76 7.58 0.45 -9.69
CA TYR A 76 7.70 -0.23 -8.39
C TYR A 76 7.82 -1.75 -8.52
N ALA A 77 7.24 -2.35 -9.56
CA ALA A 77 7.45 -3.76 -9.90
C ALA A 77 8.89 -4.01 -10.37
N GLY A 78 9.46 -3.10 -11.18
CA GLY A 78 10.86 -3.12 -11.58
C GLY A 78 11.86 -2.86 -10.43
N MET A 79 11.39 -2.33 -9.29
CA MET A 79 12.19 -2.14 -8.08
C MET A 79 12.31 -3.39 -7.21
N LEU A 80 11.38 -4.33 -7.28
CA LEU A 80 11.42 -5.58 -6.47
C LEU A 80 12.74 -6.36 -6.62
N PRO A 81 13.28 -6.58 -7.84
CA PRO A 81 14.56 -7.28 -8.01
C PRO A 81 15.75 -6.48 -7.45
N TRP A 82 15.68 -5.15 -7.46
CA TRP A 82 16.70 -4.30 -6.87
C TRP A 82 16.73 -4.43 -5.35
N TYR A 83 15.57 -4.46 -4.68
CA TYR A 83 15.50 -4.69 -3.24
C TYR A 83 16.09 -6.03 -2.82
N ILE A 84 15.83 -7.08 -3.58
CA ILE A 84 16.42 -8.40 -3.33
C ILE A 84 17.94 -8.33 -3.48
N ARG A 85 18.44 -7.71 -4.56
CA ARG A 85 19.89 -7.57 -4.80
C ARG A 85 20.59 -6.77 -3.72
N LYS A 86 19.95 -5.70 -3.23
CA LYS A 86 20.52 -4.84 -2.19
C LYS A 86 20.45 -5.46 -0.80
N TYR A 87 19.26 -5.89 -0.37
CA TYR A 87 19.02 -6.30 1.02
C TYR A 87 19.33 -7.78 1.27
N ILE A 88 19.07 -8.67 0.31
CA ILE A 88 19.31 -10.11 0.46
C ILE A 88 20.71 -10.48 -0.03
N LEU A 89 21.08 -10.05 -1.24
CA LEU A 89 22.37 -10.41 -1.85
C LEU A 89 23.52 -9.47 -1.42
N ARG A 90 23.24 -8.40 -0.65
CA ARG A 90 24.22 -7.39 -0.20
C ARG A 90 25.14 -6.88 -1.32
N GLY A 91 24.64 -6.85 -2.54
CA GLY A 91 25.40 -6.38 -3.70
C GLY A 91 25.47 -4.86 -3.74
N ASP A 92 26.59 -4.32 -4.21
CA ASP A 92 26.70 -2.89 -4.50
C ASP A 92 25.86 -2.57 -5.75
N VAL A 93 24.75 -1.86 -5.54
CA VAL A 93 23.79 -1.51 -6.59
C VAL A 93 23.72 0.02 -6.74
N PRO A 94 23.72 0.54 -7.98
CA PRO A 94 23.73 1.98 -8.21
C PRO A 94 22.49 2.66 -7.61
N PRO A 95 22.60 3.94 -7.21
CA PRO A 95 21.48 4.72 -6.70
C PRO A 95 20.38 4.80 -7.75
N GLN A 96 19.16 4.47 -7.34
CA GLN A 96 18.06 4.27 -8.27
C GLN A 96 17.44 5.60 -8.67
N LYS A 97 17.16 5.76 -9.97
CA LYS A 97 16.58 6.98 -10.56
C LYS A 97 15.17 7.20 -10.00
N GLN A 98 14.94 8.34 -9.35
CA GLN A 98 13.61 8.72 -8.86
C GLN A 98 12.64 8.86 -10.04
N LEU A 99 11.40 8.37 -9.88
CA LEU A 99 10.37 8.48 -10.91
C LEU A 99 9.93 9.95 -11.10
N TYR A 100 9.85 10.68 -9.99
CA TYR A 100 9.55 12.11 -9.95
C TYR A 100 10.86 12.86 -9.74
N ASN A 101 11.19 13.77 -10.65
CA ASN A 101 12.22 14.78 -10.42
C ASN A 101 11.47 16.04 -10.00
N TYR A 102 11.62 16.42 -8.74
CA TYR A 102 11.11 17.70 -8.24
C TYR A 102 12.17 18.76 -8.61
N GLU A 103 11.80 19.73 -9.46
CA GLU A 103 12.65 20.88 -9.76
C GLU A 103 12.53 21.95 -8.66
#